data_AF-A0A0N1LTG0-F1
#
_entry.id   AF-A0A0N1LTG0-F1
#
_cell.length_a   1.000
_cell.length_b   1.000
_cell.length_c   1.000
_cell.angle_alpha   90.00
_cell.angle_beta   90.00
_cell.angle_gamma   90.00
#
_symmetry.space_group_name_H-M   'P 1'
#
loop_
_entity.id
_entity.type
_entity.pdbx_description
1 polymer ?
#
loop_
_entity_poly.entity_id
_entity_poly.type
_entity_poly.pdbx_seq_one_letter_code
_entity_poly.pdbx_strand_id
1 'polypeptide(L)'
;MGKFIDPFGKKDFWVVDEDLGVALVEVEITTLDLLDPPVIYALRDMVREYPGFAITVSVALPGTNWPGMGIALVQGEIVDGLKRSFLPLPYCNLHYLGSRPE
;
A
#
# COMPACT_ATOMS: atom_id res chain seq x y z
N MET A 1 -16.76 30.50 14.35
CA MET A 1 -17.03 29.05 14.22
C MET A 1 -15.79 28.41 13.63
N GLY A 2 -14.97 27.74 14.44
CA GLY A 2 -13.71 27.15 13.97
C GLY A 2 -13.99 26.01 12.99
N LYS A 3 -13.30 25.99 11.85
CA LYS A 3 -13.28 24.80 10.98
C LYS A 3 -12.64 23.67 11.79
N PHE A 4 -13.38 22.61 12.07
CA PHE A 4 -12.78 21.34 12.47
C PHE A 4 -11.95 20.88 11.28
N ILE A 5 -10.62 20.85 11.44
CA ILE A 5 -9.76 20.10 10.54
C ILE A 5 -10.00 18.65 10.91
N ASP A 6 -10.42 17.86 9.92
CA ASP A 6 -10.47 16.41 10.01
C ASP A 6 -9.22 15.88 9.29
N PRO A 7 -8.04 15.89 9.95
CA PRO A 7 -6.79 15.51 9.32
C PRO A 7 -6.76 14.02 8.97
N PHE A 8 -7.72 13.23 9.49
CA PHE A 8 -7.83 11.78 9.33
C PHE A 8 -9.17 11.35 8.74
N GLY A 9 -9.82 12.22 7.96
CA GLY A 9 -11.19 11.98 7.49
C GLY A 9 -11.38 10.64 6.77
N LYS A 10 -12.63 10.32 6.41
CA LYS A 10 -13.00 9.10 5.68
C LYS A 10 -12.39 9.07 4.26
N LYS A 11 -11.06 8.95 4.18
CA LYS A 11 -10.30 8.77 2.96
C LYS A 11 -9.85 7.33 2.90
N ASP A 12 -9.86 6.79 1.70
CA ASP A 12 -9.48 5.40 1.41
C ASP A 12 -7.96 5.17 1.53
N PHE A 13 -7.16 6.25 1.47
CA PHE A 13 -5.71 6.20 1.63
C PHE A 13 -5.10 7.55 2.06
N TRP A 14 -3.85 7.49 2.51
CA TRP A 14 -2.95 8.62 2.74
C TRP A 14 -1.65 8.41 1.97
N VAL A 15 -1.11 9.48 1.40
CA VAL A 15 0.25 9.48 0.85
C VAL A 15 1.15 10.13 1.88
N VAL A 16 2.10 9.38 2.41
CA VAL A 16 3.05 9.83 3.40
C VAL A 16 4.46 9.81 2.82
N ASP A 17 5.25 10.80 3.22
CA ASP A 17 6.63 10.96 2.77
C ASP A 17 7.53 10.30 3.81
N GLU A 18 8.34 9.32 3.39
CA GLU A 18 9.35 8.68 4.21
C GLU A 18 10.75 9.05 3.70
N ASP A 19 11.44 9.93 4.42
CA ASP A 19 12.82 10.30 4.09
C ASP A 19 13.81 9.24 4.59
N LEU A 20 13.88 8.12 3.85
CA LEU A 20 14.82 7.01 4.10
C LEU A 20 16.06 7.06 3.19
N GLY A 21 16.33 8.19 2.52
CA GLY A 21 17.42 8.30 1.54
C GLY A 21 17.19 7.52 0.24
N VAL A 22 16.00 6.92 0.09
CA VAL A 22 15.42 6.40 -1.14
C VAL A 22 14.21 7.28 -1.45
N ALA A 23 13.91 7.58 -2.72
CA ALA A 23 12.69 8.32 -3.04
C ALA A 23 11.46 7.39 -2.89
N LEU A 24 11.11 7.12 -1.63
CA LEU A 24 10.06 6.20 -1.23
C LEU A 24 8.78 7.00 -0.98
N VAL A 25 7.71 6.60 -1.67
CA VAL A 25 6.37 7.08 -1.39
C VAL A 25 5.63 5.98 -0.67
N GLU A 26 5.20 6.22 0.57
CA GLU A 26 4.31 5.29 1.25
C GLU A 26 2.86 5.71 1.04
N VAL A 27 2.03 4.74 0.72
CA VAL A 27 0.58 4.85 0.56
C VAL A 27 -0.06 3.99 1.63
N GLU A 28 -0.53 4.61 2.70
CA GLU A 28 -1.29 3.94 3.75
C GLU A 28 -2.75 3.78 3.30
N ILE A 29 -3.20 2.55 3.07
CA ILE A 29 -4.59 2.27 2.69
C ILE A 29 -5.43 1.99 3.94
N THR A 30 -6.60 2.61 4.00
CA THR A 30 -7.60 2.41 5.06
C THR A 30 -8.79 1.57 4.59
N THR A 31 -8.78 1.17 3.31
CA THR A 31 -9.67 0.16 2.71
C THR A 31 -8.87 -0.92 1.99
N LEU A 32 -9.31 -2.17 2.12
CA LEU A 32 -8.67 -3.32 1.47
C LEU A 32 -8.98 -3.41 -0.03
N ASP A 33 -10.00 -2.71 -0.52
CA ASP A 33 -10.33 -2.66 -1.95
C ASP A 33 -9.16 -2.15 -2.81
N LEU A 34 -8.26 -1.35 -2.22
CA LEU A 34 -7.06 -0.85 -2.90
C LEU A 34 -5.94 -1.90 -3.07
N LEU A 35 -6.12 -3.10 -2.51
CA LEU A 35 -5.28 -4.26 -2.79
C LEU A 35 -5.69 -5.00 -4.08
N ASP A 36 -6.74 -4.55 -4.78
CA ASP A 36 -7.17 -5.16 -6.03
C ASP A 36 -5.99 -5.21 -7.04
N PRO A 37 -5.66 -6.37 -7.64
CA PRO A 37 -4.50 -6.50 -8.51
C PRO A 37 -4.37 -5.45 -9.63
N PRO A 38 -5.43 -4.97 -10.31
CA PRO A 38 -5.34 -3.89 -11.28
C PRO A 38 -4.78 -2.58 -10.69
N VAL A 39 -5.11 -2.27 -9.43
CA VAL A 39 -4.57 -1.09 -8.73
C VAL A 39 -3.08 -1.27 -8.50
N ILE A 40 -2.68 -2.42 -7.95
CA ILE A 40 -1.27 -2.74 -7.66
C ILE A 40 -0.43 -2.77 -8.94
N TYR A 41 -0.95 -3.34 -10.04
CA TYR A 41 -0.26 -3.35 -11.32
C TYR A 41 -0.12 -1.96 -11.93
N ALA A 42 -1.14 -1.11 -11.83
CA ALA A 42 -1.06 0.27 -12.30
C ALA A 42 0.02 1.07 -11.55
N LEU A 43 0.09 0.91 -10.22
CA LEU A 43 1.13 1.54 -9.41
C LEU A 43 2.53 1.00 -9.77
N ARG A 44 2.68 -0.32 -9.94
CA ARG A 44 3.94 -0.94 -10.38
C ARG A 44 4.42 -0.38 -11.72
N ASP A 45 3.52 -0.31 -12.70
CA ASP A 45 3.82 0.17 -14.04
C ASP A 45 4.18 1.65 -14.05
N MET A 46 3.54 2.46 -13.20
CA MET A 46 3.91 3.85 -12.97
C MET A 46 5.33 3.96 -12.40
N VAL A 47 5.67 3.21 -11.35
CA VAL A 47 7.02 3.26 -10.74
C VAL A 47 8.11 2.79 -11.71
N ARG A 48 7.80 1.88 -12.64
CA ARG A 48 8.76 1.44 -13.68
C ARG A 48 9.27 2.60 -14.54
N GLU A 49 8.49 3.66 -14.71
CA GLU A 49 8.88 4.87 -15.45
C GLU A 49 9.81 5.80 -14.65
N TYR A 50 9.98 5.53 -13.35
CA TYR A 50 10.75 6.35 -12.41
C TYR A 50 11.73 5.48 -11.59
N PRO A 51 12.88 5.07 -12.16
CA PRO A 51 13.78 4.05 -11.56
C PRO A 51 14.43 4.45 -10.23
N GLY A 52 14.36 5.72 -9.83
CA GLY A 52 14.82 6.19 -8.52
C GLY A 52 13.76 6.14 -7.42
N PHE A 53 12.52 5.80 -7.77
CA PHE A 53 11.38 5.81 -6.87
C PHE A 53 10.92 4.40 -6.50
N ALA A 54 10.30 4.31 -5.33
CA ALA A 54 9.61 3.14 -4.84
C ALA A 54 8.25 3.55 -4.29
N ILE A 55 7.28 2.64 -4.34
CA ILE A 55 6.00 2.80 -3.64
C ILE A 55 5.82 1.65 -2.66
N THR A 56 5.49 1.95 -1.41
CA THR A 56 4.99 0.95 -0.46
C THR A 56 3.49 1.19 -0.26
N VAL A 57 2.67 0.17 -0.50
CA VAL A 57 1.23 0.18 -0.18
C VAL A 57 1.06 -0.53 1.16
N SER A 58 0.84 0.22 2.23
CA SER A 58 0.80 -0.25 3.62
C SER A 58 -0.64 -0.38 4.12
N VAL A 59 -0.99 -1.49 4.77
CA VAL A 59 -2.34 -1.71 5.30
C VAL A 59 -2.50 -1.02 6.66
N ALA A 60 -3.23 0.09 6.72
CA ALA A 60 -3.41 0.94 7.90
C ALA A 60 -4.88 1.06 8.32
N LEU A 61 -5.57 -0.07 8.52
CA LEU A 61 -6.98 -0.09 8.90
C LEU A 61 -7.20 0.48 10.32
N PRO A 62 -7.98 1.57 10.50
CA PRO A 62 -8.24 2.16 11.81
C PRO A 62 -8.90 1.17 12.78
N GLY A 63 -8.45 1.15 14.03
CA GLY A 63 -9.04 0.31 15.08
C GLY A 63 -8.62 -1.16 15.02
N THR A 64 -7.69 -1.53 14.15
CA THR A 64 -7.08 -2.87 14.11
C THR A 64 -5.70 -2.85 14.77
N ASN A 65 -5.28 -3.99 15.35
CA ASN A 65 -3.92 -4.19 15.86
C ASN A 65 -3.18 -5.19 14.98
N TRP A 66 -3.27 -4.99 13.66
CA TRP A 66 -2.65 -5.87 12.69
C TRP A 66 -1.14 -5.64 12.65
N PRO A 67 -0.36 -6.70 12.37
CA PRO A 67 1.06 -6.51 12.13
C PRO A 67 1.26 -5.65 10.87
N GLY A 68 2.35 -4.88 10.83
CA GLY A 68 2.75 -4.19 9.60
C GLY A 68 2.83 -5.17 8.43
N MET A 69 2.14 -4.83 7.35
CA MET A 69 2.09 -5.61 6.12
C MET A 69 1.67 -4.71 4.97
N GLY A 70 2.14 -5.06 3.78
CA GLY A 70 1.91 -4.25 2.60
C GLY A 70 2.49 -4.87 1.34
N ILE A 71 2.57 -4.06 0.30
CA ILE A 71 3.18 -4.41 -0.98
C ILE A 71 4.21 -3.35 -1.31
N ALA A 72 5.45 -3.75 -1.53
CA ALA A 72 6.47 -2.85 -2.04
C ALA A 72 6.59 -2.99 -3.56
N LEU A 73 6.69 -1.85 -4.24
CA LEU A 73 6.78 -1.69 -5.68
C LEU A 73 8.10 -0.99 -5.98
N VAL A 74 9.09 -1.74 -6.44
CA VAL A 74 10.46 -1.26 -6.62
C VAL A 74 10.97 -1.72 -7.97
N GLN A 75 11.43 -0.79 -8.81
CA GLN A 75 12.01 -1.11 -10.13
C GLN A 75 11.11 -2.00 -11.02
N GLY A 76 9.80 -1.87 -10.88
CA GLY A 76 8.82 -2.68 -11.62
C GLY A 76 8.60 -4.09 -11.06
N GLU A 77 9.20 -4.44 -9.92
CA GLU A 77 8.91 -5.65 -9.17
C GLU A 77 7.77 -5.42 -8.16
N ILE A 78 7.08 -6.51 -7.79
CA ILE A 78 6.11 -6.54 -6.70
C ILE A 78 6.68 -7.43 -5.60
N VAL A 79 6.91 -6.86 -4.42
CA VAL A 79 7.29 -7.59 -3.21
C VAL A 79 6.06 -7.68 -2.31
N ASP A 80 5.62 -8.90 -2.05
CA ASP A 80 4.36 -9.20 -1.39
C ASP A 80 4.60 -9.52 0.10
N GLY A 81 4.44 -8.51 0.94
CA GLY A 81 4.56 -8.60 2.41
C GLY A 81 3.23 -8.84 3.12
N LEU A 82 2.15 -9.14 2.38
CA LEU A 82 0.82 -9.29 2.97
C LEU A 82 0.68 -10.58 3.78
N LYS A 83 0.26 -10.44 5.03
CA LYS A 83 0.04 -11.56 5.96
C LYS A 83 -1.37 -12.11 5.78
N ARG A 84 -1.52 -13.03 4.83
CA ARG A 84 -2.82 -13.61 4.40
C ARG A 84 -3.72 -14.07 5.55
N SER A 85 -3.16 -14.60 6.64
CA SER A 85 -3.91 -15.05 7.81
C SER A 85 -4.64 -13.95 8.57
N PHE A 86 -4.27 -12.68 8.39
CA PHE A 86 -4.93 -11.53 8.99
C PHE A 86 -5.99 -10.90 8.07
N LEU A 87 -5.98 -11.21 6.78
CA LEU A 87 -6.90 -10.63 5.82
C LEU A 87 -8.23 -11.40 5.81
N PRO A 88 -9.39 -10.71 5.76
CA PRO A 88 -10.66 -11.36 5.54
C PRO A 88 -10.80 -11.81 4.08
N LEU A 89 -11.78 -12.67 3.80
CA LEU A 89 -12.20 -12.93 2.42
C LEU A 89 -12.74 -11.65 1.77
N PRO A 90 -12.52 -11.44 0.46
CA PRO A 90 -11.72 -12.27 -0.45
C PRO A 90 -10.20 -11.98 -0.40
N TYR A 91 -9.77 -10.96 0.33
CA TYR A 91 -8.40 -10.43 0.30
C TYR A 91 -7.30 -11.41 0.72
N CYS A 92 -7.61 -12.40 1.57
CA CYS A 92 -6.66 -13.45 1.91
C CYS A 92 -6.29 -14.38 0.76
N ASN A 93 -7.04 -14.35 -0.36
CA ASN A 93 -6.77 -15.12 -1.57
C ASN A 93 -6.11 -14.29 -2.68
N LEU A 94 -5.76 -13.02 -2.41
CA LEU A 94 -5.11 -12.18 -3.40
C LEU A 94 -3.71 -12.69 -3.71
N HIS A 95 -3.41 -12.73 -5.01
CA HIS A 95 -2.10 -13.07 -5.55
C HIS A 95 -1.78 -12.13 -6.71
N TYR A 96 -0.54 -11.67 -6.77
CA TYR A 96 -0.05 -10.76 -7.82
C TYR A 96 0.89 -11.52 -8.75
N LEU A 97 0.61 -11.47 -10.05
CA LEU A 97 1.42 -12.16 -11.04
C LEU A 97 2.83 -11.56 -11.09
N GLY A 98 3.83 -12.42 -10.97
CA GLY A 98 5.24 -12.01 -10.96
C GLY A 98 5.71 -11.41 -9.64
N SER A 99 4.91 -11.45 -8.57
CA SER A 99 5.39 -11.06 -7.25
C SER A 99 6.32 -12.11 -6.65
N ARG A 100 7.19 -11.65 -5.75
CA ARG A 100 7.97 -12.49 -4.84
C ARG A 100 7.57 -12.19 -3.39
N PRO A 101 7.73 -13.14 -2.46
CA PRO A 101 7.53 -12.84 -1.04
C PRO A 101 8.55 -11.83 -0.51
N GLU A 102 8.14 -11.10 0.53
CA GLU A 102 9.03 -10.33 1.40
C GLU A 102 9.92 -11.23 2.28
#